data_AF-A0A9D4WWU2-F1
#
_entry.id   AF-A0A9D4WWU2-F1
#
_cell.length_a   1.000
_cell.length_b   1.000
_cell.length_c   1.000
_cell.angle_alpha   90.00
_cell.angle_beta   90.00
_cell.angle_gamma   90.00
#
_symmetry.space_group_name_H-M   'P 1'
#
loop_
_entity.id
_entity.type
_entity.pdbx_description
1 polymer ?
#
loop_
_entity_poly.entity_id
_entity_poly.type
_entity_poly.pdbx_seq_one_letter_code
_entity_poly.pdbx_strand_id
1 'polypeptide(L)'
;SLEFKRLFEMKSLEANGLRHLSSLERLYFIDCPELVSLSEKAFPSSLKTLYVWNCPRLNSLPEKVFPSSLKTLYFWNCPRLESLPEDSLPTFLEKLTITSCPLLEERYKRNEYWSKIAHIPAIKINDQLTI
;
A
#
# COMPACT_ATOMS: atom_id res chain seq x y z
N SER A 1 -13.12 -8.60 -6.07
CA SER A 1 -11.93 -7.74 -6.22
C SER A 1 -12.31 -6.54 -7.09
N LEU A 2 -11.55 -5.45 -7.02
CA LEU A 2 -11.73 -4.25 -7.85
C LEU A 2 -10.37 -3.81 -8.36
N GLU A 3 -10.30 -3.41 -9.63
CA GLU A 3 -9.06 -3.03 -10.29
C GLU A 3 -9.21 -1.69 -10.98
N PHE A 4 -8.35 -0.75 -10.63
CA PHE A 4 -8.13 0.49 -11.34
C PHE A 4 -6.92 0.29 -12.26
N LYS A 5 -7.16 0.23 -13.57
CA LYS A 5 -6.14 -0.03 -14.58
C LYS A 5 -6.05 1.14 -15.55
N ARG A 6 -4.84 1.63 -15.82
CA ARG A 6 -4.58 2.63 -16.87
C ARG A 6 -5.41 3.90 -16.71
N LEU A 7 -5.56 4.37 -15.47
CA LEU A 7 -6.26 5.62 -15.19
C LEU A 7 -5.29 6.78 -15.26
N PHE A 8 -5.25 7.42 -16.43
CA PHE A 8 -4.34 8.53 -16.73
C PHE A 8 -4.78 9.88 -16.19
N GLU A 9 -6.01 10.00 -15.68
CA GLU A 9 -6.55 11.27 -15.17
C GLU A 9 -6.82 11.22 -13.65
N MET A 10 -6.84 10.02 -13.06
CA MET A 10 -7.22 9.84 -11.65
C MET A 10 -6.07 10.24 -10.74
N LYS A 11 -6.22 11.38 -10.06
CA LYS A 11 -5.21 11.91 -9.13
C LYS A 11 -5.29 11.34 -7.73
N SER A 12 -6.49 10.97 -7.29
CA SER A 12 -6.69 10.42 -5.96
C SER A 12 -7.91 9.52 -5.92
N LEU A 13 -7.93 8.58 -4.97
CA LEU A 13 -9.15 7.90 -4.58
C LEU A 13 -9.84 8.73 -3.50
N GLU A 14 -11.06 9.22 -3.80
CA GLU A 14 -11.81 10.11 -2.93
C GLU A 14 -12.21 9.49 -1.58
N ALA A 15 -12.45 10.35 -0.59
CA ALA A 15 -12.93 9.94 0.72
C ALA A 15 -14.27 9.20 0.61
N ASN A 16 -14.36 8.02 1.24
CA ASN A 16 -15.48 7.08 1.17
C ASN A 16 -15.69 6.35 -0.17
N GLY A 17 -14.78 6.49 -1.14
CA GLY A 17 -14.97 5.97 -2.50
C GLY A 17 -15.35 4.49 -2.57
N LEU A 18 -14.80 3.64 -1.69
CA LEU A 18 -15.08 2.19 -1.71
C LEU A 18 -15.62 1.64 -0.39
N ARG A 19 -15.95 2.48 0.59
CA ARG A 19 -16.32 2.04 1.94
C ARG A 19 -17.58 1.18 2.00
N HIS A 20 -18.50 1.41 1.08
CA HIS A 20 -19.76 0.67 0.99
C HIS A 20 -19.60 -0.72 0.37
N LEU A 21 -18.44 -1.03 -0.22
CA LEU A 21 -18.17 -2.31 -0.85
C LEU A 21 -17.76 -3.35 0.20
N SER A 22 -18.71 -3.75 1.05
CA SER A 22 -18.50 -4.63 2.20
C SER A 22 -17.97 -6.02 1.83
N SER A 23 -18.08 -6.46 0.58
CA SER A 23 -17.51 -7.73 0.10
C SER A 23 -16.17 -7.58 -0.66
N LEU A 24 -15.62 -6.36 -0.75
CA LEU A 24 -14.41 -6.10 -1.53
C LEU A 24 -13.14 -6.47 -0.75
N GLU A 25 -12.60 -7.65 -1.06
CA GLU A 25 -11.41 -8.16 -0.37
C GLU A 25 -10.07 -7.78 -1.02
N ARG A 26 -10.05 -7.39 -2.30
CA ARG A 26 -8.79 -7.11 -3.02
C ARG A 26 -8.95 -5.89 -3.91
N LEU A 27 -8.02 -4.95 -3.78
CA LEU A 27 -7.98 -3.71 -4.51
C LEU A 27 -6.64 -3.57 -5.23
N TYR A 28 -6.71 -3.28 -6.53
CA TYR A 28 -5.54 -3.16 -7.39
C TYR A 28 -5.51 -1.77 -8.04
N PHE A 29 -4.35 -1.11 -8.02
CA PHE A 29 -4.03 0.04 -8.84
C PHE A 29 -2.88 -0.36 -9.76
N ILE A 30 -3.08 -0.28 -11.06
CA ILE A 30 -2.15 -0.78 -12.07
C ILE A 30 -2.02 0.26 -13.17
N ASP A 31 -0.79 0.70 -13.42
CA ASP A 31 -0.47 1.70 -14.45
C ASP A 31 -1.32 2.97 -14.29
N CYS A 32 -1.39 3.53 -13.07
CA CYS A 32 -2.09 4.79 -12.81
C CYS A 32 -1.05 5.91 -12.62
N PRO A 33 -0.55 6.55 -13.69
CA PRO A 33 0.58 7.47 -13.61
C PRO A 33 0.27 8.79 -12.93
N GLU A 34 -0.99 9.22 -12.94
CA GLU A 34 -1.42 10.46 -12.30
C GLU A 34 -1.86 10.28 -10.84
N LEU A 35 -1.94 9.04 -10.34
CA LEU A 35 -2.35 8.77 -8.96
C LEU A 35 -1.29 9.30 -7.98
N VAL A 36 -1.67 10.29 -7.18
CA VAL A 36 -0.81 10.97 -6.20
C VAL A 36 -1.06 10.43 -4.79
N SER A 37 -2.31 10.16 -4.43
CA SER A 37 -2.68 9.80 -3.05
C SER A 37 -3.88 8.85 -2.95
N LEU A 38 -3.94 8.11 -1.84
CA LEU A 38 -5.09 7.29 -1.45
C LEU A 38 -5.69 7.88 -0.15
N SER A 39 -6.94 8.34 -0.17
CA SER A 39 -7.56 9.06 0.96
C SER A 39 -7.83 8.19 2.20
N GLU A 40 -7.75 8.78 3.41
CA GLU A 40 -7.96 8.16 4.75
C GLU A 40 -9.21 7.26 4.86
N LYS A 41 -10.23 7.54 4.07
CA LYS A 41 -11.52 6.86 4.14
C LYS A 41 -11.81 6.05 2.88
N ALA A 42 -10.80 5.72 2.09
CA ALA A 42 -11.00 5.10 0.80
C ALA A 42 -11.36 3.61 0.90
N PHE A 43 -10.81 2.88 1.87
CA PHE A 43 -10.87 1.41 1.88
C PHE A 43 -12.06 0.83 2.65
N PRO A 44 -12.67 -0.26 2.16
CA PRO A 44 -13.69 -1.01 2.90
C PRO A 44 -13.08 -1.84 4.03
N SER A 45 -13.88 -2.11 5.06
CA SER A 45 -13.45 -2.89 6.24
C SER A 45 -13.13 -4.35 5.93
N SER A 46 -13.52 -4.88 4.76
CA SER A 46 -13.23 -6.25 4.32
C SER A 46 -11.97 -6.40 3.47
N LEU A 47 -11.26 -5.31 3.19
CA LEU A 47 -10.09 -5.33 2.31
C LEU A 47 -8.93 -6.13 2.92
N LYS A 48 -8.56 -7.23 2.27
CA LYS A 48 -7.46 -8.13 2.65
C LYS A 48 -6.17 -7.89 1.87
N THR A 49 -6.27 -7.37 0.65
CA THR A 49 -5.13 -7.13 -0.24
C THR A 49 -5.20 -5.75 -0.88
N LEU A 50 -4.12 -4.98 -0.74
CA LEU A 50 -3.86 -3.80 -1.55
C LEU A 50 -2.63 -4.06 -2.42
N TYR A 51 -2.81 -3.89 -3.73
CA TYR A 51 -1.76 -4.04 -4.73
C TYR A 51 -1.64 -2.75 -5.53
N VAL A 52 -0.45 -2.17 -5.56
CA VAL A 52 -0.15 -0.95 -6.33
C VAL A 52 1.04 -1.24 -7.22
N TRP A 53 0.84 -1.12 -8.54
CA TRP A 53 1.87 -1.35 -9.54
C TRP A 53 1.93 -0.20 -10.53
N ASN A 54 3.14 0.29 -10.75
CA ASN A 54 3.45 1.33 -11.73
C ASN A 54 2.62 2.61 -11.52
N CYS A 55 2.69 3.16 -10.31
CA CYS A 55 2.08 4.43 -9.93
C CYS A 55 3.18 5.45 -9.58
N PRO A 56 3.88 6.02 -10.58
CA PRO A 56 5.06 6.87 -10.37
C PRO A 56 4.82 8.16 -9.59
N ARG A 57 3.58 8.66 -9.54
CA ARG A 57 3.23 9.87 -8.79
C ARG A 57 2.75 9.61 -7.37
N LEU A 58 2.49 8.35 -7.01
CA LEU A 58 1.96 8.01 -5.69
C LEU A 58 3.02 8.32 -4.65
N ASN A 59 2.71 9.26 -3.75
CA ASN A 59 3.64 9.70 -2.71
C ASN A 59 3.07 9.53 -1.29
N SER A 60 1.76 9.33 -1.18
CA SER A 60 1.06 9.29 0.10
C SER A 60 0.02 8.18 0.12
N LEU A 61 0.03 7.43 1.22
CA LEU A 61 -0.99 6.48 1.61
C LEU A 61 -1.95 7.16 2.60
N PRO A 62 -3.08 6.52 2.93
CA PRO A 62 -3.99 7.12 3.89
C PRO A 62 -3.31 7.23 5.26
N GLU A 63 -3.19 8.45 5.79
CA GLU A 63 -2.56 8.72 7.11
C GLU A 63 -3.27 7.99 8.26
N LYS A 64 -4.55 7.63 8.08
CA LYS A 64 -5.36 6.94 9.09
C LYS A 64 -5.87 5.60 8.59
N VAL A 65 -5.26 4.57 9.17
CA VAL A 65 -5.76 3.21 9.43
C VAL A 65 -6.10 2.44 8.16
N PHE A 66 -5.18 1.57 7.76
CA PHE A 66 -5.54 0.40 6.98
C PHE A 66 -6.59 -0.43 7.74
N PRO A 67 -7.57 -1.03 7.03
CA PRO A 67 -8.57 -1.85 7.69
C PRO A 67 -7.90 -3.02 8.41
N SER A 68 -8.41 -3.39 9.59
CA SER A 68 -7.85 -4.48 10.41
C SER A 68 -7.86 -5.85 9.73
N SER A 69 -8.67 -6.01 8.68
CA SER A 69 -8.73 -7.21 7.84
C SER A 69 -7.60 -7.30 6.81
N LEU A 70 -6.80 -6.23 6.64
CA LEU A 70 -5.74 -6.19 5.65
C LEU A 70 -4.60 -7.12 6.04
N LYS A 71 -4.30 -8.07 5.14
CA LYS A 71 -3.28 -9.11 5.33
C LYS A 71 -2.06 -8.91 4.46
N THR A 72 -2.21 -8.24 3.31
CA THR A 72 -1.16 -8.21 2.30
C THR A 72 -1.05 -6.84 1.62
N LEU A 73 0.19 -6.35 1.53
CA LEU A 73 0.57 -5.11 0.86
C LEU A 73 1.61 -5.41 -0.23
N TYR A 74 1.35 -4.90 -1.44
CA TYR A 74 2.28 -4.98 -2.56
C TYR A 74 2.47 -3.61 -3.20
N PHE A 75 3.71 -3.15 -3.25
CA PHE A 75 4.11 -1.93 -3.95
C PHE A 75 5.19 -2.27 -4.97
N TRP A 76 4.90 -2.03 -6.24
CA TRP A 76 5.84 -2.23 -7.33
C TRP A 76 5.94 -0.95 -8.17
N ASN A 77 7.16 -0.45 -8.38
CA ASN A 77 7.43 0.71 -9.23
C ASN A 77 6.61 1.95 -8.81
N CYS A 78 6.72 2.30 -7.52
CA CYS A 78 6.15 3.51 -6.92
C CYS A 78 7.29 4.39 -6.37
N PRO A 79 8.10 5.00 -7.25
CA PRO A 79 9.34 5.69 -6.87
C PRO A 79 9.20 6.89 -5.94
N ARG A 80 8.01 7.48 -5.83
CA ARG A 80 7.74 8.63 -4.96
C ARG A 80 7.10 8.28 -3.62
N LEU A 81 6.78 7.01 -3.38
CA LEU A 81 6.16 6.59 -2.13
C LEU A 81 7.23 6.56 -1.04
N GLU A 82 7.11 7.43 -0.05
CA GLU A 82 8.16 7.67 0.96
C GLU A 82 8.02 6.82 2.22
N SER A 83 6.78 6.56 2.65
CA SER A 83 6.50 5.83 3.89
C SER A 83 5.20 5.04 3.81
N LEU A 84 5.08 4.05 4.69
CA LEU A 84 3.79 3.46 5.05
C LEU A 84 3.26 4.19 6.29
N PRO A 85 1.95 4.18 6.56
CA PRO A 85 1.41 4.68 7.82
C PRO A 85 1.72 3.69 8.94
N GLU A 86 2.99 3.65 9.36
CA GLU A 86 3.62 2.62 10.19
C GLU A 86 2.87 2.37 11.51
N ASP A 87 2.43 3.44 12.18
CA ASP A 87 1.70 3.34 13.45
C ASP A 87 0.25 2.85 13.29
N SER A 88 -0.21 2.67 12.05
CA SER A 88 -1.55 2.20 11.70
C SER A 88 -1.55 0.89 10.90
N LEU A 89 -0.38 0.24 10.76
CA LEU A 89 -0.29 -1.07 10.16
C LEU A 89 -1.07 -2.09 11.02
N PRO A 90 -1.91 -2.95 10.41
CA PRO A 90 -2.65 -3.95 11.16
C PRO A 90 -1.70 -4.94 11.83
N THR A 91 -1.99 -5.30 13.08
CA THR A 91 -1.21 -6.31 13.83
C THR A 91 -1.21 -7.69 13.17
N PHE A 92 -2.22 -8.00 12.35
CA PHE A 92 -2.37 -9.25 11.61
C PHE A 92 -1.89 -9.14 10.15
N LEU A 93 -1.10 -8.12 9.82
CA LEU A 93 -0.53 -8.03 8.49
C LEU A 93 0.47 -9.18 8.28
N GLU A 94 0.18 -10.03 7.31
CA GLU A 94 0.92 -11.27 7.06
C GLU A 94 2.09 -11.05 6.10
N LYS A 95 1.95 -10.10 5.16
CA LYS A 95 2.94 -9.90 4.11
C LYS A 95 3.07 -8.46 3.62
N LEU A 96 4.32 -8.03 3.46
CA LEU A 96 4.70 -6.79 2.78
C LEU A 96 5.68 -7.11 1.65
N THR A 97 5.42 -6.60 0.46
CA THR A 97 6.35 -6.67 -0.67
C THR A 97 6.55 -5.30 -1.29
N ILE A 98 7.81 -4.88 -1.40
CA ILE A 98 8.24 -3.61 -1.96
C ILE A 98 9.25 -3.93 -3.06
N THR A 99 9.08 -3.41 -4.27
CA THR A 99 10.00 -3.66 -5.39
C THR A 99 10.05 -2.44 -6.30
N SER A 100 11.25 -1.95 -6.61
CA SER A 100 11.43 -0.73 -7.42
C SER A 100 10.73 0.50 -6.83
N CYS A 101 10.72 0.62 -5.51
CA CYS A 101 10.22 1.77 -4.75
C CYS A 101 11.40 2.36 -3.93
N PRO A 102 12.35 3.05 -4.57
CA PRO A 102 13.63 3.46 -3.96
C PRO A 102 13.50 4.18 -2.61
N LEU A 103 12.52 5.05 -2.42
CA LEU A 103 12.33 5.79 -1.16
C LEU A 103 11.87 4.87 -0.01
N LEU A 104 10.87 4.01 -0.25
CA LEU A 104 10.47 2.98 0.73
C LEU A 104 11.61 2.00 1.03
N GLU A 105 12.32 1.56 0.00
CA GLU A 105 13.44 0.63 0.14
C GLU A 105 14.56 1.23 0.99
N GLU A 106 14.94 2.48 0.74
CA GLU A 106 15.94 3.18 1.54
C GLU A 106 15.47 3.37 2.98
N ARG A 107 14.20 3.77 3.19
CA ARG A 107 13.61 3.95 4.52
C ARG A 107 13.73 2.69 5.36
N TYR A 108 13.31 1.53 4.84
CA TYR A 108 13.30 0.28 5.60
C TYR A 108 14.64 -0.46 5.66
N LYS A 109 15.68 0.03 4.97
CA LYS A 109 17.06 -0.36 5.26
C LYS A 109 17.59 0.26 6.56
N ARG A 110 16.98 1.34 7.05
CA ARG A 110 17.37 2.01 8.30
C ARG A 110 16.77 1.26 9.50
N ASN A 111 17.60 0.96 10.49
CA ASN A 111 17.20 0.18 11.66
C ASN A 111 16.01 0.78 12.43
N GLU A 112 15.91 2.12 12.48
CA GLU A 112 14.81 2.83 13.16
C GLU A 112 13.43 2.47 12.57
N TYR A 113 13.33 2.38 11.23
CA TYR A 113 12.07 2.08 10.54
C TYR A 113 11.86 0.59 10.31
N TRP A 114 12.92 -0.21 10.25
CA TRP A 114 12.79 -1.66 10.20
C TRP A 114 11.98 -2.19 11.39
N SER A 115 12.23 -1.67 12.60
CA SER A 115 11.50 -2.05 13.81
C SER A 115 9.98 -1.85 13.71
N LYS A 116 9.53 -0.90 12.89
CA LYS A 116 8.11 -0.61 12.64
C LYS A 116 7.41 -1.68 11.80
N ILE A 117 8.15 -2.37 10.93
CA ILE A 117 7.59 -3.40 10.04
C ILE A 117 8.03 -4.82 10.42
N ALA A 118 9.01 -4.98 11.30
CA ALA A 118 9.61 -6.27 11.67
C ALA A 118 8.62 -7.27 12.33
N HIS A 119 7.45 -6.81 12.76
CA HIS A 119 6.38 -7.69 13.25
C HIS A 119 5.66 -8.47 12.13
N ILE A 120 5.84 -8.06 10.86
CA ILE A 120 5.22 -8.70 9.70
C ILE A 120 5.97 -10.00 9.39
N PRO A 121 5.31 -11.17 9.36
CA PRO A 121 5.98 -12.46 9.21
C PRO A 121 6.70 -12.66 7.87
N ALA A 122 6.26 -12.01 6.79
CA ALA A 122 6.85 -12.15 5.48
C ALA A 122 7.12 -10.78 4.84
N ILE A 123 8.38 -10.36 4.83
CA ILE A 123 8.81 -9.10 4.23
C ILE A 123 9.71 -9.38 3.04
N LYS A 124 9.37 -8.81 1.88
CA LYS A 124 10.21 -8.84 0.69
C LYS A 124 10.49 -7.43 0.22
N ILE A 125 11.77 -7.05 0.16
CA ILE A 125 12.21 -5.74 -0.35
C ILE A 125 13.21 -6.00 -1.48
N ASN A 126 12.84 -5.67 -2.71
CA ASN A 126 13.50 -6.13 -3.95
C ASN A 126 13.65 -7.67 -3.96
N ASP A 127 14.84 -8.15 -4.28
CA ASP A 127 15.19 -9.57 -4.30
C ASP A 127 15.60 -10.11 -2.92
N GLN A 128 15.61 -9.25 -1.89
CA GLN A 128 15.87 -9.68 -0.51
C GLN A 128 14.56 -10.13 0.15
N LEU A 129 14.53 -11.40 0.53
CA LEU A 129 13.49 -11.99 1.35
C LEU A 129 13.99 -12.02 2.79
N THR A 130 13.25 -11.42 3.71
CA THR A 130 13.47 -11.58 5.15
C THR A 130 12.42 -12.56 5.65
N ILE A 131 12.85 -13.77 6.01
CA ILE A 131 12.04 -14.82 6.64
C ILE A 131 12.26 -14.75 8.15
#